data_AF-A0AA38YYE3-F1
#
_entry.id   AF-A0AA38YYE3-F1
#
_cell.length_a   1.000
_cell.length_b   1.000
_cell.length_c   1.000
_cell.angle_alpha   90.00
_cell.angle_beta   90.00
_cell.angle_gamma   90.00
#
_symmetry.space_group_name_H-M   'P 1'
#
loop_
_entity.id
_entity.type
_entity.pdbx_description
1 polymer ?
#
loop_
_entity_poly.entity_id
_entity_poly.type
_entity_poly.pdbx_seq_one_letter_code
_entity_poly.pdbx_strand_id
1 'polypeptide(L)'
;MKEKQESRGQLLAQRIVRGDVPEPLMNRKLISLDMGSLLAGAKFRGDFEERLKAVLKEVTASNGQIILFIDEIHTVVGAGAPSVEDTISILRGLRERYELHHGVKISDSALVSAAVLADRYITERFLSDKAIDLVDEAAAKLKIEITSKPTELDEIDRAVIKLKMEKLSLKSDTDKASRERLSKLENDLLSLKQKQKDLTDQWEQEKVLMTRIRSIKEEIDRVNLEMESAEREYNLNRAAELKYGTLISLQRQLEEAEKNLPNYRKSGKSLLREEVTDLDIAEIVSKWTGIPLSNLQQSERDKLVLLEQVLHQRVVGQENAVKSVADAIRRSRAGLSDPNRPIASFMFMGPSEVISHYLSHSCAICMATFGHVSFCLCFIFDFKINSQFPIFK
;
A
#
# COMPACT_ATOMS: atom_id res chain seq x y z
N MET A 1 -21.88 20.34 -5.49
CA MET A 1 -21.88 20.59 -4.03
C MET A 1 -20.68 21.38 -3.53
N LYS A 2 -19.52 21.38 -4.22
CA LYS A 2 -18.36 22.22 -3.87
C LYS A 2 -18.58 23.76 -3.98
N GLU A 3 -19.49 24.23 -4.84
CA GLU A 3 -19.77 25.68 -5.00
C GLU A 3 -20.54 26.34 -3.85
N LYS A 4 -21.09 25.58 -2.88
CA LYS A 4 -21.90 26.17 -1.79
C LYS A 4 -21.10 26.54 -0.54
N GLN A 5 -19.85 26.08 -0.38
CA GLN A 5 -19.05 26.26 0.85
C GLN A 5 -18.11 27.47 0.82
N GLU A 6 -17.57 27.88 -0.34
CA GLU A 6 -16.80 29.15 -0.50
C GLU A 6 -17.58 30.39 -0.05
N SER A 7 -18.90 30.27 0.12
CA SER A 7 -19.83 31.33 0.50
C SER A 7 -19.63 31.87 1.92
N ARG A 8 -19.22 31.06 2.91
CA ARG A 8 -19.29 31.48 4.34
C ARG A 8 -18.17 32.44 4.74
N GLY A 9 -16.93 32.14 4.37
CA GLY A 9 -15.78 33.02 4.63
C GLY A 9 -15.92 34.34 3.87
N GLN A 10 -16.34 34.29 2.60
CA GLN A 10 -16.59 35.48 1.79
C GLN A 10 -17.72 36.36 2.33
N LEU A 11 -18.81 35.74 2.81
CA LEU A 11 -19.92 36.48 3.43
C LEU A 11 -19.49 37.20 4.72
N LEU A 12 -18.66 36.57 5.55
CA LEU A 12 -18.11 37.21 6.75
C LEU A 12 -17.18 38.37 6.39
N ALA A 13 -16.30 38.20 5.39
CA ALA A 13 -15.43 39.27 4.90
C ALA A 13 -16.25 40.48 4.40
N GLN A 14 -17.32 40.23 3.63
CA GLN A 14 -18.21 41.29 3.15
C GLN A 14 -18.91 42.04 4.29
N ARG A 15 -19.31 41.35 5.37
CA ARG A 15 -19.91 41.98 6.55
C ARG A 15 -18.91 42.81 7.35
N ILE A 16 -17.67 42.35 7.48
CA ILE A 16 -16.59 43.11 8.14
C ILE A 16 -16.31 44.41 7.37
N VAL A 17 -16.24 44.36 6.03
CA VAL A 17 -16.04 45.55 5.18
C VAL A 17 -17.22 46.53 5.26
N ARG A 18 -18.45 46.01 5.40
CA ARG A 18 -19.67 46.82 5.54
C ARG A 18 -19.90 47.35 6.96
N GLY A 19 -19.07 46.98 7.93
CA GLY A 19 -19.26 47.35 9.34
C GLY A 19 -20.44 46.64 10.02
N ASP A 20 -21.00 45.61 9.39
CA ASP A 20 -22.13 44.82 9.89
C ASP A 20 -21.64 43.64 10.75
N VAL A 21 -20.78 43.95 11.72
CA VAL A 21 -20.19 42.99 12.67
C VAL A 21 -19.98 43.64 14.05
N PRO A 22 -20.03 42.86 15.16
CA PRO A 22 -19.74 43.38 16.50
C PRO A 22 -18.37 44.06 16.59
N GLU A 23 -18.25 45.07 17.47
CA GLU A 23 -17.02 45.86 17.69
C GLU A 23 -15.72 45.03 17.80
N PRO A 24 -15.69 43.85 18.45
CA PRO A 24 -14.49 43.03 18.52
C PRO A 24 -13.98 42.58 17.15
N LEU A 25 -14.83 42.47 16.12
CA LEU A 25 -14.48 41.98 14.78
C LEU A 25 -14.32 43.10 13.75
N MET A 26 -14.61 44.35 14.12
CA MET A 26 -14.41 45.50 13.23
C MET A 26 -12.93 45.69 12.91
N ASN A 27 -12.65 46.07 11.67
CA ASN A 27 -11.29 46.37 11.16
C ASN A 27 -10.28 45.21 11.26
N ARG A 28 -10.73 43.96 11.45
CA ARG A 28 -9.87 42.78 11.38
C ARG A 28 -9.74 42.26 9.95
N LYS A 29 -8.57 41.73 9.60
CA LYS A 29 -8.34 41.09 8.30
C LYS A 29 -8.76 39.62 8.37
N LEU A 30 -9.68 39.19 7.50
CA LEU A 30 -10.01 37.79 7.31
C LEU A 30 -9.06 37.18 6.28
N ILE A 31 -8.33 36.12 6.64
CA ILE A 31 -7.46 35.38 5.73
C ILE A 31 -7.95 33.93 5.68
N SER A 32 -8.24 33.42 4.49
CA SER A 32 -8.57 32.00 4.30
C SER A 32 -7.30 31.19 4.13
N LEU A 33 -7.18 30.11 4.89
CA LEU A 33 -6.09 29.16 4.74
C LEU A 33 -6.45 28.11 3.69
N ASP A 34 -5.64 28.02 2.63
CA ASP A 34 -5.75 26.92 1.68
C ASP A 34 -4.97 25.70 2.18
N MET A 35 -5.71 24.63 2.44
CA MET A 35 -5.15 23.35 2.89
C MET A 35 -4.35 22.64 1.80
N GLY A 36 -4.73 22.80 0.53
CA GLY A 36 -4.02 22.22 -0.61
C GLY A 36 -2.58 22.74 -0.70
N SER A 37 -2.40 24.06 -0.51
CA SER A 37 -1.08 24.71 -0.47
C SER A 37 -0.20 24.24 0.70
N LEU A 38 -0.79 23.89 1.85
CA LEU A 38 -0.03 23.37 2.99
C LEU A 38 0.44 21.93 2.78
N LEU A 39 -0.41 21.09 2.18
CA LEU A 39 -0.13 19.68 1.89
C LEU A 39 0.76 19.50 0.64
N ALA A 40 0.75 20.46 -0.28
CA ALA A 40 1.57 20.43 -1.48
C ALA A 40 3.06 20.31 -1.13
N GLY A 41 3.66 19.17 -1.47
CA GLY A 41 5.06 18.86 -1.21
C GLY A 41 5.40 18.47 0.23
N ALA A 42 4.41 18.28 1.11
CA ALA A 42 4.61 17.68 2.43
C ALA A 42 4.57 16.14 2.29
N LYS A 43 5.67 15.45 2.62
CA LYS A 43 5.74 13.98 2.54
C LYS A 43 5.38 13.31 3.87
N PHE A 44 5.59 14.03 4.97
CA PHE A 44 5.39 13.54 6.32
C PHE A 44 4.42 14.42 7.09
N ARG A 45 3.77 13.84 8.11
CA ARG A 45 2.86 14.57 9.00
C ARG A 45 3.57 15.73 9.71
N GLY A 46 4.86 15.59 10.01
CA GLY A 46 5.69 16.62 10.62
C GLY A 46 5.86 17.88 9.76
N ASP A 47 6.02 17.73 8.43
CA ASP A 47 6.18 18.87 7.51
C ASP A 47 4.94 19.77 7.49
N PHE A 48 3.77 19.13 7.52
CA PHE A 48 2.48 19.81 7.63
C PHE A 48 2.35 20.54 8.96
N GLU A 49 2.67 19.88 10.07
CA GLU A 49 2.62 20.48 11.41
C GLU A 49 3.58 21.67 11.54
N GLU A 50 4.77 21.60 10.96
CA GLU A 50 5.74 22.69 10.98
C GLU A 50 5.25 23.91 10.20
N ARG A 51 4.71 23.71 9.00
CA ARG A 51 4.12 24.78 8.19
C ARG A 51 2.89 25.40 8.86
N LEU A 52 2.03 24.57 9.45
CA LEU A 52 0.86 25.06 10.20
C LEU A 52 1.30 25.85 11.45
N LYS A 53 2.32 25.39 12.17
CA LYS A 53 2.90 26.14 13.30
C LYS A 53 3.48 27.49 12.87
N ALA A 54 4.13 27.56 11.71
CA ALA A 54 4.64 28.83 11.17
C ALA A 54 3.50 29.82 10.90
N VAL A 55 2.42 29.38 10.24
CA VAL A 55 1.22 30.20 9.98
C VAL A 55 0.56 30.64 11.29
N LEU A 56 0.38 29.72 12.25
CA LEU A 56 -0.21 30.06 13.55
C LEU A 56 0.65 31.06 14.34
N LYS A 57 1.98 30.97 14.24
CA LYS A 57 2.92 31.92 14.86
C LYS A 57 2.78 33.32 14.25
N GLU A 58 2.58 33.44 12.94
CA GLU A 58 2.36 34.72 12.26
C GLU A 58 1.01 35.36 12.63
N VAL A 59 -0.05 34.53 12.70
CA VAL A 59 -1.38 34.98 13.11
C VAL A 59 -1.40 35.42 14.59
N THR A 60 -0.72 34.69 15.48
CA THR A 60 -0.62 35.06 16.90
C THR A 60 0.26 36.30 17.12
N ALA A 61 1.36 36.45 16.35
CA ALA A 61 2.18 37.66 16.36
C ALA A 61 1.42 38.92 15.88
N SER A 62 0.33 38.74 15.15
CA SER A 62 -0.53 39.83 14.69
C SER A 62 -1.46 40.41 15.77
N ASN A 63 -1.31 40.01 17.05
CA ASN A 63 -2.04 40.54 18.21
C ASN A 63 -3.56 40.63 18.00
N GLY A 64 -4.14 39.63 17.33
CA GLY A 64 -5.58 39.55 17.06
C GLY A 64 -6.08 40.39 15.89
N GLN A 65 -5.22 41.07 15.12
CA GLN A 65 -5.64 41.81 13.92
C GLN A 65 -6.08 40.90 12.75
N ILE A 66 -5.64 39.64 12.77
CA ILE A 66 -5.95 38.64 11.74
C ILE A 66 -6.95 37.63 12.30
N ILE A 67 -8.02 37.39 11.55
CA ILE A 67 -8.93 36.26 11.73
C ILE A 67 -8.56 35.23 10.66
N LEU A 68 -8.07 34.07 11.10
CA LEU A 68 -7.77 32.95 10.21
C LEU A 68 -9.04 32.12 10.01
N PHE A 69 -9.46 31.95 8.76
CA PHE A 69 -10.58 31.11 8.36
C PHE A 69 -10.07 29.78 7.80
N ILE A 70 -10.58 28.66 8.33
CA ILE A 70 -10.23 27.30 7.90
C ILE A 70 -11.56 26.60 7.57
N ASP A 71 -11.83 26.40 6.28
CA ASP A 71 -13.14 25.94 5.80
C ASP A 71 -13.42 24.47 6.20
N GLU A 72 -12.36 23.67 6.38
CA GLU A 72 -12.44 22.25 6.70
C GLU A 72 -11.56 21.91 7.90
N ILE A 73 -11.78 22.55 9.05
CA ILE A 73 -10.96 22.31 10.26
C ILE A 73 -10.91 20.83 10.68
N HIS A 74 -11.90 20.02 10.31
CA HIS A 74 -11.87 18.56 10.53
C HIS A 74 -10.73 17.87 9.77
N THR A 75 -10.29 18.41 8.63
CA THR A 75 -9.10 17.91 7.93
C THR A 75 -7.82 18.14 8.74
N VAL A 76 -7.75 19.24 9.48
CA VAL A 76 -6.59 19.60 10.31
C VAL A 76 -6.64 18.90 11.67
N VAL A 77 -7.85 18.75 12.22
CA VAL A 77 -8.12 18.23 13.55
C VAL A 77 -8.74 16.84 13.43
N GLY A 78 -7.90 15.85 13.11
CA GLY A 78 -8.22 14.43 13.29
C GLY A 78 -8.90 13.69 12.13
N ALA A 79 -9.25 14.34 11.02
CA ALA A 79 -9.96 13.71 9.89
C ALA A 79 -9.50 14.19 8.48
N GLY A 80 -8.22 14.58 8.32
CA GLY A 80 -7.67 15.01 7.02
C GLY A 80 -7.06 13.92 6.17
N ALA A 81 -6.97 12.69 6.70
CA ALA A 81 -6.73 11.56 5.85
C ALA A 81 -8.09 11.15 5.25
N PRO A 82 -8.19 10.95 3.92
CA PRO A 82 -9.36 10.27 3.35
C PRO A 82 -9.61 8.99 4.13
N SER A 83 -10.87 8.60 4.30
CA SER A 83 -11.15 7.29 4.91
C SER A 83 -10.53 6.17 4.04
N VAL A 84 -10.47 4.96 4.59
CA VAL A 84 -10.07 3.78 3.79
C VAL A 84 -10.95 3.66 2.55
N GLU A 85 -12.26 3.90 2.66
CA GLU A 85 -13.21 3.86 1.54
C GLU A 85 -12.96 4.95 0.50
N ASP A 86 -12.68 6.18 0.95
CA ASP A 86 -12.33 7.29 0.06
C ASP A 86 -11.03 7.02 -0.67
N THR A 87 -10.03 6.46 0.02
CA THR A 87 -8.74 6.09 -0.54
C THR A 87 -8.89 5.00 -1.59
N ILE A 88 -9.73 3.98 -1.34
CA ILE A 88 -10.04 2.95 -2.34
C ILE A 88 -10.67 3.59 -3.59
N SER A 89 -11.58 4.56 -3.41
CA SER A 89 -12.21 5.26 -4.52
C SER A 89 -11.21 6.09 -5.33
N ILE A 90 -10.26 6.77 -4.66
CA ILE A 90 -9.15 7.48 -5.31
C ILE A 90 -8.27 6.49 -6.11
N LEU A 91 -7.87 5.38 -5.50
CA LEU A 91 -7.06 4.35 -6.14
C LEU A 91 -7.75 3.74 -7.37
N ARG A 92 -9.05 3.48 -7.29
CA ARG A 92 -9.85 3.00 -8.43
C ARG A 92 -9.87 3.99 -9.59
N GLY A 93 -9.96 5.29 -9.29
CA GLY A 93 -9.87 6.34 -10.31
C GLY A 93 -8.48 6.49 -10.94
N LEU A 94 -7.42 6.17 -10.20
CA LEU A 94 -6.03 6.21 -10.68
C LEU A 94 -5.59 4.90 -11.36
N ARG A 95 -6.34 3.80 -11.16
CA ARG A 95 -6.00 2.45 -11.62
C ARG A 95 -5.58 2.42 -13.08
N GLU A 96 -6.42 2.93 -13.99
CA GLU A 96 -6.16 2.86 -15.44
C GLU A 96 -4.83 3.51 -15.82
N ARG A 97 -4.49 4.65 -15.19
CA ARG A 97 -3.23 5.37 -15.44
C ARG A 97 -2.01 4.57 -14.98
N TYR A 98 -2.06 3.94 -13.80
CA TYR A 98 -0.97 3.12 -13.29
C TYR A 98 -0.83 1.80 -14.06
N GLU A 99 -1.95 1.17 -14.41
CA GLU A 99 -1.96 -0.03 -15.25
C GLU A 99 -1.28 0.23 -16.60
N LEU A 100 -1.55 1.39 -17.20
CA LEU A 100 -0.93 1.79 -18.47
C LEU A 100 0.54 2.15 -18.33
N HIS A 101 0.90 2.96 -17.33
CA HIS A 101 2.29 3.37 -17.08
C HIS A 101 3.21 2.17 -16.85
N HIS A 102 2.74 1.18 -16.09
CA HIS A 102 3.52 0.00 -15.76
C HIS A 102 3.33 -1.16 -16.74
N GLY A 103 2.24 -1.17 -17.51
CA GLY A 103 1.90 -2.26 -18.42
C GLY A 103 1.42 -3.51 -17.68
N VAL A 104 0.80 -3.35 -16.51
CA VAL A 104 0.29 -4.44 -15.67
C VAL A 104 -1.20 -4.23 -15.38
N LYS A 105 -1.93 -5.26 -15.00
CA LYS A 105 -3.28 -5.15 -14.43
C LYS A 105 -3.19 -5.08 -12.91
N ILE A 106 -4.09 -4.36 -12.26
CA ILE A 106 -4.14 -4.23 -10.80
C ILE A 106 -5.49 -4.75 -10.33
N SER A 107 -5.50 -5.80 -9.49
CA SER A 107 -6.76 -6.36 -9.01
C SER A 107 -7.47 -5.37 -8.06
N ASP A 108 -8.81 -5.45 -7.98
CA ASP A 108 -9.55 -4.63 -6.99
C ASP A 108 -9.17 -5.04 -5.56
N SER A 109 -8.87 -6.33 -5.33
CA SER A 109 -8.37 -6.82 -4.03
C SER A 109 -7.04 -6.17 -3.64
N ALA A 110 -6.15 -5.90 -4.60
CA ALA A 110 -4.89 -5.23 -4.35
C ALA A 110 -5.11 -3.78 -3.89
N LEU A 111 -6.05 -3.04 -4.51
CA LEU A 111 -6.37 -1.67 -4.12
C LEU A 111 -6.95 -1.59 -2.71
N VAL A 112 -7.87 -2.51 -2.38
CA VAL A 112 -8.45 -2.63 -1.04
C VAL A 112 -7.36 -2.98 -0.02
N SER A 113 -6.52 -3.97 -0.33
CA SER A 113 -5.40 -4.38 0.53
C SER A 113 -4.41 -3.22 0.75
N ALA A 114 -4.09 -2.45 -0.29
CA ALA A 114 -3.20 -1.29 -0.20
C ALA A 114 -3.75 -0.25 0.77
N ALA A 115 -5.02 0.14 0.64
CA ALA A 115 -5.64 1.10 1.55
C ALA A 115 -5.70 0.58 3.00
N VAL A 116 -6.15 -0.66 3.20
CA VAL A 116 -6.32 -1.25 4.54
C VAL A 116 -4.98 -1.46 5.25
N LEU A 117 -4.00 -2.07 4.57
CA LEU A 117 -2.69 -2.35 5.17
C LEU A 117 -1.89 -1.08 5.39
N ALA A 118 -1.99 -0.10 4.48
CA ALA A 118 -1.31 1.17 4.65
C ALA A 118 -1.88 1.93 5.84
N ASP A 119 -3.21 2.03 5.98
CA ASP A 119 -3.85 2.66 7.13
C ASP A 119 -3.39 2.04 8.45
N ARG A 120 -3.40 0.71 8.49
CA ARG A 120 -3.13 -0.07 9.69
C ARG A 120 -1.66 -0.10 10.11
N TYR A 121 -0.73 -0.26 9.18
CA TYR A 121 0.67 -0.57 9.52
C TYR A 121 1.67 0.55 9.21
N ILE A 122 1.27 1.59 8.47
CA ILE A 122 2.16 2.69 8.07
C ILE A 122 1.62 4.00 8.67
N THR A 123 1.92 4.28 9.94
CA THR A 123 1.29 5.39 10.68
C THR A 123 1.92 6.77 10.41
N GLU A 124 3.14 6.82 9.90
CA GLU A 124 3.94 8.06 9.80
C GLU A 124 3.58 8.96 8.60
N ARG A 125 2.75 8.46 7.66
CA ARG A 125 2.41 9.12 6.38
C ARG A 125 0.91 9.22 6.15
N PHE A 126 0.48 10.18 5.34
CA PHE A 126 -0.93 10.37 4.95
C PHE A 126 -1.44 9.20 4.11
N LEU A 127 -2.69 8.76 4.35
CA LEU A 127 -3.27 7.54 3.78
C LEU A 127 -3.28 7.45 2.25
N SER A 128 -3.76 8.48 1.58
CA SER A 128 -3.78 8.50 0.11
C SER A 128 -2.39 8.33 -0.49
N ASP A 129 -1.41 9.08 0.01
CA ASP A 129 -0.03 9.07 -0.48
C ASP A 129 0.64 7.70 -0.28
N LYS A 130 0.58 7.15 0.94
CA LYS A 130 1.18 5.82 1.22
C LYS A 130 0.50 4.69 0.44
N ALA A 131 -0.81 4.76 0.21
CA ALA A 131 -1.53 3.71 -0.52
C ALA A 131 -1.21 3.77 -2.02
N ILE A 132 -1.06 4.97 -2.59
CA ILE A 132 -0.62 5.16 -3.98
C ILE A 132 0.79 4.59 -4.17
N ASP A 133 1.73 4.93 -3.28
CA ASP A 133 3.10 4.42 -3.37
C ASP A 133 3.19 2.89 -3.30
N LEU A 134 2.37 2.24 -2.46
CA LEU A 134 2.33 0.77 -2.38
C LEU A 134 1.89 0.14 -3.71
N VAL A 135 0.85 0.71 -4.34
CA VAL A 135 0.36 0.23 -5.63
C VAL A 135 1.40 0.49 -6.73
N ASP A 136 2.06 1.65 -6.70
CA ASP A 136 3.12 2.01 -7.65
C ASP A 136 4.33 1.06 -7.54
N GLU A 137 4.81 0.80 -6.32
CA GLU A 137 5.93 -0.13 -6.10
C GLU A 137 5.55 -1.57 -6.49
N ALA A 138 4.32 -2.01 -6.21
CA ALA A 138 3.84 -3.33 -6.61
C ALA A 138 3.78 -3.49 -8.13
N ALA A 139 3.26 -2.48 -8.81
CA ALA A 139 3.19 -2.46 -10.27
C ALA A 139 4.58 -2.40 -10.90
N ALA A 140 5.49 -1.59 -10.35
CA ALA A 140 6.88 -1.51 -10.80
C ALA A 140 7.64 -2.82 -10.59
N LYS A 141 7.45 -3.48 -9.43
CA LYS A 141 8.05 -4.79 -9.14
C LYS A 141 7.59 -5.84 -10.16
N LEU A 142 6.28 -5.95 -10.38
CA LEU A 142 5.72 -6.91 -11.32
C LEU A 142 6.19 -6.64 -12.76
N LYS A 143 6.31 -5.37 -13.15
CA LYS A 143 6.89 -4.98 -14.45
C LYS A 143 8.33 -5.47 -14.63
N ILE A 144 9.16 -5.38 -13.58
CA ILE A 144 10.53 -5.90 -13.60
C ILE A 144 10.50 -7.42 -13.80
N GLU A 145 9.62 -8.14 -13.09
CA GLU A 145 9.47 -9.59 -13.24
C GLU A 145 9.07 -9.99 -14.67
N ILE A 146 8.09 -9.31 -15.26
CA ILE A 146 7.60 -9.58 -16.64
C ILE A 146 8.69 -9.33 -17.70
N THR A 147 9.47 -8.25 -17.53
CA THR A 147 10.50 -7.89 -18.51
C THR A 147 11.76 -8.74 -18.38
N SER A 148 11.96 -9.34 -17.21
CA SER A 148 13.05 -10.25 -16.92
C SER A 148 12.78 -11.67 -17.43
N LYS A 149 13.83 -12.50 -17.42
CA LYS A 149 13.75 -13.88 -17.84
C LYS A 149 13.05 -14.71 -16.74
N PRO A 150 12.07 -15.57 -17.07
CA PRO A 150 11.39 -16.39 -16.07
C PRO A 150 12.37 -17.26 -15.27
N THR A 151 12.12 -17.42 -13.98
CA THR A 151 12.96 -18.21 -13.07
C THR A 151 13.16 -19.64 -13.55
N GLU A 152 12.10 -20.29 -14.04
CA GLU A 152 12.16 -21.64 -14.61
C GLU A 152 13.13 -21.74 -15.80
N LEU A 153 13.14 -20.71 -16.66
CA LEU A 153 14.01 -20.68 -17.82
C LEU A 153 15.47 -20.38 -17.42
N ASP A 154 15.67 -19.51 -16.43
CA ASP A 154 16.99 -19.24 -15.83
C ASP A 154 17.59 -20.48 -15.14
N GLU A 155 16.77 -21.29 -14.46
CA GLU A 155 17.19 -22.56 -13.87
C GLU A 155 17.63 -23.57 -14.94
N ILE A 156 16.87 -23.68 -16.04
CA ILE A 156 17.21 -24.52 -17.18
C ILE A 156 18.51 -24.04 -17.84
N ASP A 157 18.69 -22.74 -18.05
CA ASP A 157 19.91 -22.15 -18.57
C ASP A 157 21.13 -22.54 -17.74
N ARG A 158 21.05 -22.38 -16.42
CA ARG A 158 22.12 -22.76 -15.48
C ARG A 158 22.42 -24.26 -15.54
N ALA A 159 21.38 -25.10 -15.59
CA ALA A 159 21.54 -26.55 -15.72
C ALA A 159 22.22 -26.94 -17.03
N VAL A 160 21.84 -26.32 -18.15
CA VAL A 160 22.45 -26.55 -19.47
C VAL A 160 23.92 -26.14 -19.47
N ILE A 161 24.28 -25.01 -18.84
CA ILE A 161 25.69 -24.59 -18.72
C ILE A 161 26.48 -25.62 -17.91
N LYS A 162 25.96 -26.07 -16.76
CA LYS A 162 26.62 -27.08 -15.91
C LYS A 162 26.88 -28.38 -16.69
N LEU A 163 25.88 -28.91 -17.38
CA LEU A 163 26.01 -30.14 -18.18
C LEU A 163 26.97 -29.97 -19.36
N LYS A 164 27.00 -28.79 -20.00
CA LYS A 164 27.98 -28.48 -21.07
C LYS A 164 29.41 -28.53 -20.55
N MET A 165 29.66 -27.97 -19.36
CA MET A 165 31.00 -27.99 -18.74
C MET A 165 31.41 -29.41 -18.35
N GLU A 166 30.49 -30.20 -17.78
CA GLU A 166 30.74 -31.61 -17.46
C GLU A 166 31.05 -32.42 -18.72
N LYS A 167 30.29 -32.22 -19.80
CA LYS A 167 30.54 -32.85 -21.11
C LYS A 167 31.91 -32.46 -21.68
N LEU A 168 32.32 -31.21 -21.56
CA LEU A 168 33.62 -30.74 -22.04
C LEU A 168 34.78 -31.37 -21.24
N SER A 169 34.61 -31.52 -19.93
CA SER A 169 35.60 -32.20 -19.08
C SER A 169 35.74 -33.68 -19.43
N LEU A 170 34.64 -34.38 -19.68
CA LEU A 170 34.65 -35.82 -19.97
C LEU A 170 35.06 -36.17 -21.41
N LYS A 171 35.20 -35.17 -22.29
CA LYS A 171 35.60 -35.39 -23.70
C LYS A 171 37.03 -35.89 -23.86
N SER A 172 37.92 -35.56 -22.91
CA SER A 172 39.32 -36.01 -22.92
C SER A 172 39.49 -37.43 -22.39
N ASP A 173 38.46 -37.99 -21.74
CA ASP A 173 38.55 -39.27 -21.04
C ASP A 173 38.07 -40.41 -21.95
N THR A 174 38.87 -41.47 -22.08
CA THR A 174 38.63 -42.56 -23.05
C THR A 174 38.03 -43.83 -22.43
N ASP A 175 37.83 -43.88 -21.12
CA ASP A 175 37.34 -45.05 -20.41
C ASP A 175 35.86 -45.35 -20.67
N LYS A 176 35.46 -46.62 -20.48
CA LYS A 176 34.09 -47.08 -20.77
C LYS A 176 33.04 -46.39 -19.90
N ALA A 177 33.37 -46.08 -18.64
CA ALA A 177 32.45 -45.42 -17.72
C ALA A 177 32.21 -43.96 -18.14
N SER A 178 33.25 -43.26 -18.58
CA SER A 178 33.17 -41.90 -19.15
C SER A 178 32.31 -41.86 -20.42
N ARG A 179 32.40 -42.87 -21.29
CA ARG A 179 31.53 -42.97 -22.49
C ARG A 179 30.05 -43.16 -22.13
N GLU A 180 29.74 -44.02 -21.16
CA GLU A 180 28.35 -44.22 -20.70
C GLU A 180 27.78 -42.96 -20.02
N ARG A 181 28.59 -42.27 -19.21
CA ARG A 181 28.22 -41.00 -18.58
C ARG A 181 28.01 -39.89 -19.61
N LEU A 182 28.88 -39.81 -20.62
CA LEU A 182 28.77 -38.84 -21.70
C LEU A 182 27.48 -39.05 -22.51
N SER A 183 27.10 -40.29 -22.82
CA SER A 183 25.82 -40.60 -23.48
C SER A 183 24.60 -40.14 -22.67
N LYS A 184 24.58 -40.37 -21.35
CA LYS A 184 23.51 -39.86 -20.47
C LYS A 184 23.47 -38.33 -20.45
N LEU A 185 24.61 -37.67 -20.28
CA LEU A 185 24.72 -36.21 -20.30
C LEU A 185 24.26 -35.62 -21.64
N GLU A 186 24.54 -36.29 -22.76
CA GLU A 186 24.06 -35.87 -24.08
C GLU A 186 22.54 -35.93 -24.20
N ASN A 187 21.92 -37.02 -23.73
CA ASN A 187 20.47 -37.17 -23.71
C ASN A 187 19.80 -36.11 -22.81
N ASP A 188 20.34 -35.89 -21.61
CA ASP A 188 19.83 -34.89 -20.67
C ASP A 188 19.95 -33.48 -21.26
N LEU A 189 21.10 -33.16 -21.88
CA LEU A 189 21.35 -31.88 -22.52
C LEU A 189 20.43 -31.65 -23.73
N LEU A 190 20.14 -32.68 -24.53
CA LEU A 190 19.15 -32.59 -25.60
C LEU A 190 17.75 -32.31 -25.03
N SER A 191 17.34 -33.02 -23.97
CA SER A 191 16.03 -32.83 -23.35
C SER A 191 15.86 -31.42 -22.76
N LEU A 192 16.89 -30.90 -22.07
CA LEU A 192 16.86 -29.58 -21.47
C LEU A 192 16.95 -28.47 -22.52
N LYS A 193 17.73 -28.66 -23.59
CA LYS A 193 17.75 -27.72 -24.72
C LYS A 193 16.39 -27.63 -25.42
N GLN A 194 15.69 -28.75 -25.58
CA GLN A 194 14.37 -28.74 -26.18
C GLN A 194 13.40 -27.94 -25.30
N LYS A 195 13.37 -28.24 -23.98
CA LYS A 195 12.56 -27.46 -23.02
C LYS A 195 12.92 -25.98 -22.99
N GLN A 196 14.22 -25.66 -23.00
CA GLN A 196 14.73 -24.28 -23.06
C GLN A 196 14.18 -23.56 -24.29
N LYS A 197 14.25 -24.20 -25.46
CA LYS A 197 13.77 -23.63 -26.70
C LYS A 197 12.25 -23.41 -26.65
N ASP A 198 11.50 -24.43 -26.26
CA ASP A 198 10.04 -24.35 -26.19
C ASP A 198 9.57 -23.21 -25.26
N LEU A 199 10.21 -23.05 -24.10
CA LEU A 199 9.90 -21.98 -23.14
C LEU A 199 10.37 -20.60 -23.61
N THR A 200 11.52 -20.51 -24.30
CA THR A 200 12.02 -19.25 -24.86
C THR A 200 11.09 -18.74 -25.96
N ASP A 201 10.68 -19.64 -26.88
CA ASP A 201 9.77 -19.32 -27.97
C ASP A 201 8.41 -18.86 -27.42
N GLN A 202 7.90 -19.50 -26.36
CA GLN A 202 6.68 -19.09 -25.65
C GLN A 202 6.83 -17.69 -25.04
N TRP A 203 7.89 -17.45 -24.28
CA TRP A 203 8.13 -16.16 -23.61
C TRP A 203 8.29 -15.01 -24.62
N GLU A 204 9.01 -15.22 -25.72
CA GLU A 204 9.17 -14.21 -26.77
C GLU A 204 7.84 -13.86 -27.45
N GLN A 205 7.00 -14.87 -27.73
CA GLN A 205 5.66 -14.66 -28.28
C GLN A 205 4.76 -13.85 -27.32
N GLU A 206 4.74 -14.22 -26.04
CA GLU A 206 3.97 -13.50 -25.01
C GLU A 206 4.44 -12.04 -24.90
N LYS A 207 5.76 -11.82 -24.90
CA LYS A 207 6.35 -10.47 -24.79
C LYS A 207 5.99 -9.57 -25.98
N VAL A 208 5.98 -10.10 -27.20
CA VAL A 208 5.59 -9.34 -28.40
C VAL A 208 4.11 -8.94 -28.34
N LEU A 209 3.24 -9.86 -27.94
CA LEU A 209 1.80 -9.58 -27.77
C LEU A 209 1.57 -8.50 -26.71
N MET A 210 2.26 -8.60 -25.57
CA MET A 210 2.18 -7.61 -24.49
C MET A 210 2.66 -6.24 -24.92
N THR A 211 3.76 -6.16 -25.66
CA THR A 211 4.27 -4.89 -26.19
C THR A 211 3.28 -4.23 -27.14
N ARG A 212 2.59 -5.03 -27.98
CA ARG A 212 1.55 -4.54 -28.89
C ARG A 212 0.30 -4.05 -28.16
N ILE A 213 -0.16 -4.76 -27.14
CA ILE A 213 -1.30 -4.33 -26.32
C ILE A 213 -0.97 -3.00 -25.64
N ARG A 214 0.25 -2.88 -25.12
CA ARG A 214 0.71 -1.65 -24.48
C ARG A 214 0.72 -0.46 -25.46
N SER A 215 1.25 -0.63 -26.68
CA SER A 215 1.26 0.47 -27.66
C SER A 215 -0.15 0.92 -28.04
N ILE A 216 -1.10 -0.02 -28.20
CA ILE A 216 -2.51 0.31 -28.49
C ILE A 216 -3.12 1.09 -27.32
N LYS A 217 -2.86 0.66 -26.08
CA LYS A 217 -3.34 1.36 -24.88
C LYS A 217 -2.78 2.78 -24.77
N GLU A 218 -1.48 2.97 -25.02
CA GLU A 218 -0.83 4.29 -25.04
C GLU A 218 -1.43 5.21 -26.12
N GLU A 219 -1.82 4.67 -27.28
CA GLU A 219 -2.53 5.41 -28.33
C GLU A 219 -3.96 5.80 -27.91
N ILE A 220 -4.70 4.91 -27.25
CA ILE A 220 -6.04 5.20 -26.70
C ILE A 220 -5.97 6.35 -25.70
N ASP A 221 -5.01 6.31 -24.78
CA ASP A 221 -4.84 7.37 -23.78
C ASP A 221 -4.51 8.72 -24.42
N ARG A 222 -3.65 8.73 -25.45
CA ARG A 222 -3.36 9.95 -26.21
C ARG A 222 -4.62 10.51 -26.86
N VAL A 223 -5.42 9.66 -27.51
CA VAL A 223 -6.68 10.05 -28.15
C VAL A 223 -7.67 10.58 -27.12
N ASN A 224 -7.75 9.98 -25.92
CA ASN A 224 -8.59 10.47 -24.84
C ASN A 224 -8.17 11.86 -24.36
N LEU A 225 -6.87 12.11 -24.18
CA LEU A 225 -6.35 13.42 -23.82
C LEU A 225 -6.64 14.49 -24.89
N GLU A 226 -6.47 14.14 -26.17
CA GLU A 226 -6.80 15.02 -27.30
C GLU A 226 -8.31 15.30 -27.39
N MET A 227 -9.14 14.30 -27.08
CA MET A 227 -10.60 14.45 -27.04
C MET A 227 -11.01 15.39 -25.90
N GLU A 228 -10.45 15.22 -24.70
CA GLU A 228 -10.70 16.12 -23.58
C GLU A 228 -10.25 17.56 -23.88
N SER A 229 -9.11 17.76 -24.54
CA SER A 229 -8.68 19.11 -24.92
C SER A 229 -9.60 19.73 -25.97
N ALA A 230 -10.03 18.95 -26.97
CA ALA A 230 -10.98 19.41 -27.99
C ALA A 230 -12.35 19.78 -27.38
N GLU A 231 -12.82 19.04 -26.39
CA GLU A 231 -14.05 19.36 -25.66
C GLU A 231 -13.92 20.66 -24.85
N ARG A 232 -12.79 20.87 -24.16
CA ARG A 232 -12.50 22.13 -23.44
C ARG A 232 -12.44 23.35 -24.36
N GLU A 233 -11.95 23.16 -25.58
CA GLU A 233 -11.88 24.18 -26.62
C GLU A 233 -13.19 24.34 -27.42
N TYR A 234 -14.26 23.61 -27.06
CA TYR A 234 -15.54 23.57 -27.78
C TYR A 234 -15.44 23.13 -29.25
N ASN A 235 -14.36 22.44 -29.63
CA ASN A 235 -14.19 21.87 -30.96
C ASN A 235 -14.92 20.52 -31.06
N LEU A 236 -16.25 20.58 -31.09
CA LEU A 236 -17.12 19.39 -31.07
C LEU A 236 -16.95 18.49 -32.30
N ASN A 237 -16.61 19.06 -33.47
CA ASN A 237 -16.35 18.29 -34.68
C ASN A 237 -15.13 17.38 -34.51
N ARG A 238 -14.02 17.93 -33.98
CA ARG A 238 -12.81 17.16 -33.72
C ARG A 238 -13.01 16.11 -32.64
N ALA A 239 -13.74 16.45 -31.58
CA ALA A 239 -14.09 15.49 -30.52
C ALA A 239 -14.94 14.32 -31.08
N ALA A 240 -15.88 14.59 -31.98
CA ALA A 240 -16.70 13.55 -32.62
C ALA A 240 -15.88 12.65 -33.55
N GLU A 241 -14.96 13.21 -34.35
CA GLU A 241 -14.04 12.43 -35.19
C GLU A 241 -13.17 11.47 -34.36
N LEU A 242 -12.60 11.97 -33.26
CA LEU A 242 -11.77 11.17 -32.36
C LEU A 242 -12.59 10.07 -31.68
N LYS A 243 -13.78 10.42 -31.17
CA LYS A 243 -14.66 9.48 -30.46
C LYS A 243 -15.19 8.37 -31.34
N TYR A 244 -15.74 8.70 -32.52
CA TYR A 244 -16.42 7.72 -33.38
C TYR A 244 -15.52 7.12 -34.47
N GLY A 245 -14.41 7.78 -34.81
CA GLY A 245 -13.44 7.29 -35.79
C GLY A 245 -12.32 6.50 -35.12
N THR A 246 -11.38 7.21 -34.50
CA THR A 246 -10.12 6.62 -34.03
C THR A 246 -10.30 5.79 -32.77
N LEU A 247 -10.99 6.30 -31.75
CA LEU A 247 -11.15 5.63 -30.45
C LEU A 247 -11.83 4.26 -30.58
N ILE A 248 -12.95 4.19 -31.31
CA ILE A 248 -13.67 2.91 -31.55
C ILE A 248 -12.77 1.91 -32.30
N SER A 249 -12.00 2.38 -33.29
CA SER A 249 -11.10 1.50 -34.04
C SER A 249 -9.98 0.94 -33.16
N LEU A 250 -9.40 1.76 -32.27
CA LEU A 250 -8.36 1.36 -31.34
C LEU A 250 -8.91 0.43 -30.24
N GLN A 251 -10.10 0.71 -29.71
CA GLN A 251 -10.78 -0.18 -28.77
C GLN A 251 -11.04 -1.56 -29.38
N ARG A 252 -11.47 -1.62 -30.65
CA ARG A 252 -11.67 -2.89 -31.35
C ARG A 252 -10.35 -3.65 -31.53
N GLN A 253 -9.27 -2.96 -31.90
CA GLN A 253 -7.94 -3.57 -32.01
C GLN A 253 -7.43 -4.08 -30.67
N LEU A 254 -7.68 -3.35 -29.59
CA LEU A 254 -7.35 -3.77 -28.23
C LEU A 254 -8.11 -5.04 -27.85
N GLU A 255 -9.42 -5.08 -28.07
CA GLU A 255 -10.25 -6.28 -27.81
C GLU A 255 -9.80 -7.49 -28.63
N GLU A 256 -9.46 -7.30 -29.91
CA GLU A 256 -8.93 -8.35 -30.77
C GLU A 256 -7.57 -8.85 -30.26
N ALA A 257 -6.68 -7.96 -29.83
CA ALA A 257 -5.39 -8.32 -29.26
C ALA A 257 -5.52 -9.04 -27.91
N GLU A 258 -6.41 -8.58 -27.02
CA GLU A 258 -6.68 -9.22 -25.74
C GLU A 258 -7.37 -10.59 -25.90
N LYS A 259 -8.18 -10.81 -26.94
CA LYS A 259 -8.79 -12.11 -27.26
C LYS A 259 -7.79 -13.17 -27.75
N ASN A 260 -6.64 -12.75 -28.28
CA ASN A 260 -5.57 -13.67 -28.68
C ASN A 260 -4.71 -14.15 -27.49
N LEU A 261 -4.76 -13.45 -26.34
CA LEU A 261 -4.11 -13.84 -25.09
C LEU A 261 -4.66 -15.10 -24.39
N PRO A 262 -6.00 -15.34 -24.29
CA PRO A 262 -6.57 -16.42 -23.49
C PRO A 262 -6.32 -17.85 -23.98
N ASN A 263 -5.83 -18.06 -25.21
CA ASN A 263 -5.44 -19.40 -25.67
C ASN A 263 -4.29 -19.99 -24.82
N TYR A 264 -3.47 -19.15 -24.16
CA TYR A 264 -2.42 -19.57 -23.23
C TYR A 264 -2.91 -19.60 -21.77
N ARG A 265 -3.79 -18.67 -21.36
CA ARG A 265 -4.32 -18.58 -19.99
C ARG A 265 -5.16 -19.80 -19.58
N LYS A 266 -5.99 -20.35 -20.48
CA LYS A 266 -6.87 -21.50 -20.17
C LYS A 266 -6.13 -22.82 -19.96
N SER A 267 -4.85 -22.92 -20.36
CA SER A 267 -4.05 -24.12 -20.12
C SER A 267 -3.34 -24.13 -18.76
N GLY A 268 -3.42 -23.03 -17.98
CA GLY A 268 -2.71 -22.90 -16.70
C GLY A 268 -1.18 -22.86 -16.83
N LYS A 269 -0.62 -22.61 -18.02
CA LYS A 269 0.83 -22.58 -18.30
C LYS A 269 1.37 -21.19 -18.66
N SER A 270 0.66 -20.13 -18.26
CA SER A 270 1.18 -18.76 -18.44
C SER A 270 2.42 -18.61 -17.57
N LEU A 271 3.58 -18.42 -18.20
CA LEU A 271 4.86 -18.20 -17.49
C LEU A 271 4.90 -16.79 -16.87
N LEU A 272 4.12 -15.87 -17.43
CA LEU A 272 4.04 -14.49 -17.01
C LEU A 272 2.78 -14.24 -16.18
N ARG A 273 3.00 -13.62 -15.02
CA ARG A 273 1.94 -13.04 -14.19
C ARG A 273 1.81 -11.56 -14.55
N GLU A 274 0.61 -11.13 -14.90
CA GLU A 274 0.35 -9.76 -15.38
C GLU A 274 -0.52 -8.96 -14.42
N GLU A 275 -0.95 -9.55 -13.30
CA GLU A 275 -1.87 -8.94 -12.35
C GLU A 275 -1.26 -8.81 -10.96
N VAL A 276 -1.23 -7.56 -10.47
CA VAL A 276 -0.90 -7.23 -9.09
C VAL A 276 -2.05 -7.69 -8.19
N THR A 277 -1.73 -8.47 -7.17
CA THR A 277 -2.70 -8.99 -6.18
C THR A 277 -2.41 -8.42 -4.79
N ASP A 278 -3.32 -8.69 -3.85
CA ASP A 278 -3.19 -8.36 -2.45
C ASP A 278 -1.94 -8.97 -1.78
N LEU A 279 -1.43 -10.09 -2.30
CA LEU A 279 -0.19 -10.71 -1.81
C LEU A 279 1.04 -9.82 -2.08
N ASP A 280 1.12 -9.19 -3.26
CA ASP A 280 2.27 -8.34 -3.62
C ASP A 280 2.32 -7.08 -2.75
N ILE A 281 1.14 -6.50 -2.50
CA ILE A 281 0.98 -5.37 -1.60
C ILE A 281 1.44 -5.77 -0.19
N ALA A 282 0.99 -6.92 0.30
CA ALA A 282 1.39 -7.39 1.62
C ALA A 282 2.89 -7.66 1.71
N GLU A 283 3.52 -8.14 0.64
CA GLU A 283 4.98 -8.35 0.58
C GLU A 283 5.76 -7.03 0.68
N ILE A 284 5.29 -5.98 -0.01
CA ILE A 284 5.92 -4.65 0.06
C ILE A 284 5.73 -4.04 1.44
N VAL A 285 4.52 -4.13 2.02
CA VAL A 285 4.26 -3.67 3.39
C VAL A 285 5.14 -4.43 4.39
N SER A 286 5.31 -5.75 4.22
CA SER A 286 6.22 -6.57 5.03
C SER A 286 7.66 -6.06 4.95
N LYS A 287 8.11 -5.68 3.76
CA LYS A 287 9.46 -5.15 3.53
C LYS A 287 9.66 -3.77 4.14
N TRP A 288 8.67 -2.89 4.04
CA TRP A 288 8.73 -1.53 4.59
C TRP A 288 8.65 -1.50 6.12
N THR A 289 7.81 -2.36 6.70
CA THR A 289 7.50 -2.34 8.15
C THR A 289 8.31 -3.36 8.95
N GLY A 290 8.91 -4.36 8.28
CA GLY A 290 9.55 -5.51 8.92
C GLY A 290 8.57 -6.52 9.52
N ILE A 291 7.26 -6.33 9.35
CA ILE A 291 6.22 -7.25 9.86
C ILE A 291 6.16 -8.48 8.94
N PRO A 292 6.25 -9.72 9.47
CA PRO A 292 6.19 -10.93 8.64
C PRO A 292 4.94 -11.04 7.78
N LEU A 293 5.08 -11.49 6.53
CA LEU A 293 3.98 -11.69 5.58
C LEU A 293 2.85 -12.56 6.13
N SER A 294 3.19 -13.62 6.89
CA SER A 294 2.21 -14.48 7.57
C SER A 294 1.28 -13.70 8.48
N ASN A 295 1.80 -12.67 9.16
CA ASN A 295 1.02 -11.84 10.06
C ASN A 295 0.17 -10.84 9.27
N LEU A 296 0.55 -10.41 8.08
CA LEU A 296 -0.26 -9.48 7.28
C LEU A 296 -1.46 -10.17 6.63
N GLN A 297 -1.30 -11.43 6.21
CA GLN A 297 -2.36 -12.21 5.54
C GLN A 297 -3.41 -12.80 6.48
N GLN A 298 -3.08 -12.99 7.76
CA GLN A 298 -4.02 -13.53 8.72
C GLN A 298 -5.20 -12.59 8.96
N SER A 299 -6.41 -13.17 8.96
CA SER A 299 -7.61 -12.43 9.29
C SER A 299 -7.51 -11.89 10.72
N GLU A 300 -8.12 -10.73 10.95
CA GLU A 300 -8.14 -10.11 12.28
C GLU A 300 -8.79 -11.04 13.32
N ARG A 301 -9.79 -11.83 12.89
CA ARG A 301 -10.43 -12.85 13.72
C ARG A 301 -9.45 -13.94 14.16
N ASP A 302 -8.65 -14.47 13.24
CA ASP A 302 -7.70 -15.55 13.56
C ASP A 302 -6.60 -15.07 14.52
N LYS A 303 -6.12 -13.83 14.33
CA LYS A 303 -5.19 -13.17 15.26
C LYS A 303 -5.75 -13.04 16.66
N LEU A 304 -7.04 -12.69 16.78
CA LEU A 304 -7.71 -12.53 18.07
C LEU A 304 -7.96 -13.86 18.79
N VAL A 305 -8.21 -14.94 18.03
CA VAL A 305 -8.34 -16.29 18.58
C VAL A 305 -7.02 -16.76 19.19
N LEU A 306 -5.92 -16.54 18.48
CA LEU A 306 -4.58 -16.96 18.91
C LEU A 306 -3.88 -15.95 19.84
N LEU A 307 -4.52 -14.84 20.19
CA LEU A 307 -3.90 -13.72 20.91
C LEU A 307 -3.27 -14.14 22.25
N GLU A 308 -3.93 -15.00 23.02
CA GLU A 308 -3.39 -15.50 24.30
C GLU A 308 -2.11 -16.31 24.06
N GLN A 309 -2.12 -17.23 23.08
CA GLN A 309 -0.97 -18.06 22.76
C GLN A 309 0.22 -17.22 22.27
N VAL A 310 -0.04 -16.20 21.45
CA VAL A 310 0.98 -15.26 20.97
C VAL A 310 1.58 -14.46 22.12
N LEU A 311 0.76 -14.02 23.09
CA LEU A 311 1.25 -13.33 24.29
C LEU A 311 2.12 -14.27 25.13
N HIS A 312 1.71 -15.52 25.32
CA HIS A 312 2.47 -16.53 26.09
C HIS A 312 3.81 -16.94 25.47
N GLN A 313 4.04 -16.70 24.17
CA GLN A 313 5.36 -16.93 23.57
C GLN A 313 6.45 -16.00 24.14
N ARG A 314 6.05 -14.82 24.66
CA ARG A 314 6.98 -13.83 25.24
C ARG A 314 6.73 -13.57 26.72
N VAL A 315 5.55 -13.96 27.23
CA VAL A 315 5.14 -13.81 28.62
C VAL A 315 5.11 -15.18 29.27
N VAL A 316 6.03 -15.41 30.21
CA VAL A 316 6.04 -16.63 31.03
C VAL A 316 5.15 -16.43 32.26
N GLY A 317 4.14 -17.30 32.43
CA GLY A 317 3.17 -17.22 33.51
C GLY A 317 2.10 -16.14 33.32
N GLN A 318 1.53 -15.64 34.42
CA GLN A 318 0.51 -14.57 34.42
C GLN A 318 -0.77 -14.88 33.60
N GLU A 319 -1.21 -16.15 33.61
CA GLU A 319 -2.40 -16.65 32.88
C GLU A 319 -3.63 -15.75 32.99
N ASN A 320 -3.99 -15.35 34.21
CA ASN A 320 -5.17 -14.51 34.46
C ASN A 320 -5.05 -13.11 33.86
N ALA A 321 -3.83 -12.54 33.83
CA ALA A 321 -3.59 -11.21 33.27
C ALA A 321 -3.62 -11.27 31.73
N VAL A 322 -2.96 -12.26 31.12
CA VAL A 322 -2.97 -12.47 29.67
C VAL A 322 -4.39 -12.68 29.17
N LYS A 323 -5.16 -13.55 29.83
CA LYS A 323 -6.57 -13.80 29.51
C LYS A 323 -7.42 -12.54 29.63
N SER A 324 -7.27 -11.77 30.71
CA SER A 324 -8.02 -10.52 30.92
C SER A 324 -7.73 -9.48 29.83
N VAL A 325 -6.48 -9.38 29.39
CA VAL A 325 -6.07 -8.49 28.30
C VAL A 325 -6.66 -8.96 26.97
N ALA A 326 -6.54 -10.25 26.65
CA ALA A 326 -7.08 -10.82 25.42
C ALA A 326 -8.61 -10.68 25.34
N ASP A 327 -9.33 -10.91 26.44
CA ASP A 327 -10.79 -10.76 26.51
C ASP A 327 -11.25 -9.30 26.36
N ALA A 328 -10.51 -8.33 26.90
CA ALA A 328 -10.81 -6.91 26.69
C ALA A 328 -10.62 -6.49 25.23
N ILE A 329 -9.52 -6.89 24.60
CA ILE A 329 -9.23 -6.59 23.19
C ILE A 329 -10.26 -7.25 22.28
N ARG A 330 -10.59 -8.53 22.52
CA ARG A 330 -11.63 -9.26 21.77
C ARG A 330 -13.00 -8.59 21.86
N ARG A 331 -13.42 -8.15 23.05
CA ARG A 331 -14.70 -7.44 23.23
C ARG A 331 -14.77 -6.13 22.46
N SER A 332 -13.70 -5.33 22.50
CA SER A 332 -13.65 -4.07 21.76
C SER A 332 -13.70 -4.30 20.25
N ARG A 333 -12.91 -5.24 19.72
CA ARG A 333 -12.89 -5.55 18.29
C ARG A 333 -14.17 -6.21 17.78
N ALA A 334 -14.94 -6.87 18.65
CA ALA A 334 -16.26 -7.39 18.34
C ALA A 334 -17.36 -6.30 18.28
N GLY A 335 -17.02 -5.02 18.52
CA GLY A 335 -18.00 -3.92 18.54
C GLY A 335 -18.92 -3.96 19.76
N LEU A 336 -18.57 -4.70 20.81
CA LEU A 336 -19.33 -4.79 22.06
C LEU A 336 -18.98 -3.67 23.04
N SER A 337 -18.02 -2.80 22.69
CA SER A 337 -17.59 -1.64 23.46
C SER A 337 -18.05 -0.34 22.82
N ASP A 338 -18.20 0.71 23.64
CA ASP A 338 -18.53 2.06 23.19
C ASP A 338 -17.45 2.62 22.22
N PRO A 339 -17.81 3.07 21.01
CA PRO A 339 -16.87 3.65 20.04
C PRO A 339 -16.12 4.89 20.54
N ASN A 340 -16.65 5.61 21.52
CA ASN A 340 -16.01 6.81 22.08
C ASN A 340 -15.01 6.50 23.20
N ARG A 341 -14.75 5.21 23.48
CA ARG A 341 -13.81 4.77 24.50
C ARG A 341 -12.58 4.11 23.88
N PRO A 342 -11.43 4.13 24.57
CA PRO A 342 -10.25 3.40 24.12
C PRO A 342 -10.56 1.90 23.97
N ILE A 343 -9.80 1.22 23.10
CA ILE A 343 -9.96 -0.22 22.81
C ILE A 343 -9.94 -1.02 24.11
N ALA A 344 -8.98 -0.70 24.99
CA ALA A 344 -8.98 -1.19 26.36
C ALA A 344 -8.22 -0.24 27.27
N SER A 345 -8.66 -0.16 28.52
CA SER A 345 -7.96 0.51 29.60
C SER A 345 -7.52 -0.55 30.61
N PHE A 346 -6.22 -0.64 30.87
CA PHE A 346 -5.64 -1.61 31.79
C PHE A 346 -4.98 -0.90 32.96
N MET A 347 -5.15 -1.47 34.15
CA MET A 347 -4.40 -1.12 35.35
C MET A 347 -3.59 -2.34 35.74
N PHE A 348 -2.28 -2.28 35.53
CA PHE A 348 -1.36 -3.37 35.89
C PHE A 348 -0.84 -3.14 37.32
N MET A 349 -0.98 -4.15 38.17
CA MET A 349 -0.55 -4.12 39.57
C MET A 349 0.27 -5.38 39.89
N GLY A 350 1.39 -5.23 40.61
CA GLY A 350 2.39 -6.29 40.79
C GLY A 350 3.78 -5.77 41.19
N PRO A 351 4.76 -6.66 41.39
CA PRO A 351 6.14 -6.27 41.73
C PRO A 351 6.86 -5.62 40.53
N SER A 352 7.67 -4.58 40.79
CA SER A 352 8.19 -3.65 39.78
C SER A 352 8.98 -4.30 38.63
N GLU A 353 9.73 -5.37 38.91
CA GLU A 353 10.51 -6.09 37.89
C GLU A 353 9.63 -6.87 36.90
N VAL A 354 8.49 -7.39 37.37
CA VAL A 354 7.56 -8.19 36.55
C VAL A 354 6.68 -7.29 35.68
N ILE A 355 6.24 -6.13 36.20
CA ILE A 355 5.38 -5.19 35.45
C ILE A 355 6.14 -4.57 34.27
N SER A 356 7.36 -4.09 34.48
CA SER A 356 8.13 -3.36 33.45
C SER A 356 8.45 -4.26 32.24
N HIS A 357 8.81 -5.52 32.50
CA HIS A 357 9.06 -6.50 31.45
C HIS A 357 7.76 -6.91 30.72
N TYR A 358 6.65 -7.06 31.44
CA TYR A 358 5.35 -7.42 30.85
C TYR A 358 4.76 -6.29 29.97
N LEU A 359 4.90 -5.04 30.40
CA LEU A 359 4.34 -3.86 29.72
C LEU A 359 5.05 -3.60 28.38
N SER A 360 6.38 -3.64 28.38
CA SER A 360 7.19 -3.46 27.17
C SER A 360 6.85 -4.53 26.12
N HIS A 361 6.69 -5.78 26.53
CA HIS A 361 6.37 -6.87 25.62
C HIS A 361 4.90 -6.85 25.17
N SER A 362 3.95 -6.61 26.05
CA SER A 362 2.51 -6.61 25.71
C SER A 362 2.13 -5.42 24.82
N CYS A 363 2.68 -4.22 25.09
CA CYS A 363 2.47 -3.05 24.23
C CYS A 363 3.16 -3.23 22.86
N ALA A 364 4.39 -3.78 22.83
CA ALA A 364 5.08 -4.07 21.58
C ALA A 364 4.36 -5.13 20.73
N ILE A 365 3.78 -6.16 21.36
CA ILE A 365 2.97 -7.18 20.66
C ILE A 365 1.66 -6.58 20.16
N CYS A 366 0.95 -5.77 20.96
CA CYS A 366 -0.25 -5.10 20.48
C CYS A 366 0.04 -4.17 19.28
N MET A 367 1.16 -3.44 19.33
CA MET A 367 1.62 -2.58 18.25
C MET A 367 1.98 -3.39 16.99
N ALA A 368 2.72 -4.49 17.14
CA ALA A 368 3.15 -5.34 16.02
C ALA A 368 2.00 -6.15 15.40
N THR A 369 1.00 -6.54 16.20
CA THR A 369 -0.10 -7.42 15.74
C THR A 369 -1.26 -6.62 15.15
N PHE A 370 -1.56 -5.44 15.72
CA PHE A 370 -2.74 -4.64 15.38
C PHE A 370 -2.45 -3.24 14.83
N GLY A 371 -1.18 -2.82 14.74
CA GLY A 371 -0.75 -1.64 13.98
C GLY A 371 -1.05 -0.26 14.59
N HIS A 372 -1.74 -0.18 15.73
CA HIS A 372 -2.07 1.10 16.37
C HIS A 372 -1.48 1.27 17.76
N VAL A 373 -0.83 2.42 17.97
CA VAL A 373 -0.25 2.87 19.26
C VAL A 373 -1.30 3.60 20.14
N SER A 374 -2.33 4.18 19.53
CA SER A 374 -3.11 5.26 20.15
C SER A 374 -4.20 4.86 21.15
N PHE A 375 -4.40 3.59 21.48
CA PHE A 375 -5.67 3.16 22.10
C PHE A 375 -5.59 2.25 23.33
N CYS A 376 -4.40 1.98 23.88
CA CYS A 376 -4.26 1.34 25.19
C CYS A 376 -3.86 2.38 26.24
N LEU A 377 -4.80 2.81 27.10
CA LEU A 377 -4.43 3.56 28.31
C LEU A 377 -3.90 2.56 29.34
N CYS A 378 -2.60 2.65 29.63
CA CYS A 378 -1.96 1.88 30.68
C CYS A 378 -1.72 2.78 31.90
N PHE A 379 -2.33 2.45 33.02
CA PHE A 379 -2.04 3.06 34.33
C PHE A 379 -1.18 2.11 35.15
N ILE A 380 -0.08 2.63 35.71
CA ILE A 380 0.86 1.89 36.56
C ILE A 380 0.76 2.40 37.99
N PHE A 381 0.58 1.49 38.94
CA PHE A 381 0.74 1.77 40.37
C PHE A 381 1.85 0.87 40.92
N ASP A 382 2.90 1.51 41.44
CA ASP A 382 4.10 0.84 41.93
C ASP A 382 3.95 0.54 43.44
N PHE A 383 3.94 -0.74 43.82
CA PHE A 383 4.01 -1.16 45.21
C PHE A 383 5.42 -1.67 45.49
N LYS A 384 6.25 -0.85 46.15
CA LYS A 384 7.52 -1.30 46.72
C LYS A 384 7.26 -2.27 47.86
N ILE A 385 7.21 -3.56 47.56
CA ILE A 385 7.27 -4.62 48.58
C ILE A 385 8.76 -4.90 48.83
N ASN A 386 9.23 -4.48 49.99
CA ASN A 386 10.57 -4.78 50.50
C ASN A 386 10.66 -6.29 50.81
N SER A 387 11.16 -7.09 49.87
CA SER A 387 11.62 -8.45 50.18
C SER A 387 12.75 -8.86 49.24
N GLN A 388 13.96 -8.90 49.82
CA GLN A 388 15.18 -9.48 49.24
C GLN A 388 14.93 -10.92 48.77
N PHE A 389 15.21 -11.26 47.52
CA PHE A 389 15.68 -12.60 47.11
C PHE A 389 16.49 -12.49 45.79
N PRO A 390 17.45 -13.40 45.55
CA PRO A 390 18.60 -13.18 44.67
C PRO A 390 18.29 -13.51 43.21
N ILE A 391 18.78 -12.66 42.32
CA ILE A 391 18.73 -12.82 40.87
C ILE A 391 19.78 -13.87 40.47
N PHE A 392 19.34 -14.99 39.89
CA PHE A 392 20.21 -15.91 39.15
C PHE A 392 20.09 -15.64 37.64
N LYS A 393 21.25 -15.83 36.98
CA LYS A 393 21.65 -15.48 35.61
C LYS A 393 20.68 -15.79 34.48
#